data_AF-A0A7S0V0V9-F1
#
_entry.id   AF-A0A7S0V0V9-F1
#
_cell.length_a   1.000
_cell.length_b   1.000
_cell.length_c   1.000
_cell.angle_alpha   90.00
_cell.angle_beta   90.00
_cell.angle_gamma   90.00
#
_symmetry.space_group_name_H-M   'P 1'
#
loop_
_entity.id
_entity.type
_entity.pdbx_description
1 polymer ?
#
loop_
_entity_poly.entity_id
_entity_poly.type
_entity_poly.pdbx_seq_one_letter_code
_entity_poly.pdbx_strand_id
1 'polypeptide(L)'
;TFSTWTPAIGWTVPYEFNQSDLNACVLFLQNHLLDMDAKKAKDVTWSTVRYMISEIQYGGRITDDWDRRQMNTFAEKFFAQASLEPSCELFPGYSIPTGTDIAVYRSHVEDCLPDVDSPLVFGLNMNADLQF
;
A
#
# COMPACT_ATOMS: atom_id res chain seq x y z
N THR A 1 16.31 -21.60 1.02
CA THR A 1 15.12 -22.46 1.20
C THR A 1 14.35 -21.96 2.40
N PHE A 2 13.34 -21.10 2.16
CA PHE A 2 12.49 -20.50 3.19
C PHE A 2 11.46 -21.51 3.69
N SER A 3 11.91 -22.49 4.46
CA SER A 3 11.04 -23.45 5.12
C SER A 3 11.44 -23.54 6.58
N THR A 4 10.81 -22.73 7.45
CA THR A 4 10.56 -22.97 8.89
C THR A 4 10.28 -21.65 9.65
N TRP A 5 9.15 -20.98 9.41
CA TRP A 5 8.71 -19.91 10.34
C TRP A 5 7.18 -19.92 10.51
N THR A 6 6.79 -19.87 11.79
CA THR A 6 5.45 -19.82 12.42
C THR A 6 4.57 -18.68 11.90
N PRO A 7 3.23 -18.69 12.14
CA PRO A 7 2.29 -17.75 11.50
C PRO A 7 2.69 -16.33 11.88
N ALA A 8 3.35 -15.66 10.94
CA ALA A 8 3.96 -14.38 11.18
C ALA A 8 2.84 -13.36 11.28
N ILE A 9 2.90 -12.53 12.31
CA ILE A 9 1.94 -11.48 12.68
C ILE A 9 1.42 -10.61 11.50
N GLY A 10 2.08 -10.64 10.34
CA GLY A 10 1.66 -9.98 9.09
C GLY A 10 0.72 -10.79 8.18
N TRP A 11 1.16 -11.91 7.60
CA TRP A 11 0.36 -12.71 6.64
C TRP A 11 0.34 -14.18 7.06
N THR A 12 -0.81 -14.82 6.89
CA THR A 12 -0.99 -16.24 7.22
C THR A 12 -0.25 -17.13 6.22
N VAL A 13 -0.21 -16.74 4.94
CA VAL A 13 0.49 -17.44 3.86
C VAL A 13 1.56 -16.53 3.22
N PRO A 14 2.76 -17.05 2.90
CA PRO A 14 3.81 -16.27 2.25
C PRO A 14 3.52 -16.10 0.74
N TYR A 15 2.70 -15.12 0.39
CA TYR A 15 2.38 -14.81 -1.01
C TYR A 15 3.56 -14.18 -1.75
N GLU A 16 3.79 -14.62 -2.99
CA GLU A 16 4.82 -14.06 -3.87
C GLU A 16 4.30 -12.83 -4.63
N PHE A 17 4.19 -11.70 -3.93
CA PHE A 17 3.95 -10.41 -4.56
C PHE A 17 5.22 -9.92 -5.24
N ASN A 18 5.12 -9.49 -6.50
CA ASN A 18 6.29 -9.15 -7.30
C ASN A 18 6.14 -7.83 -8.07
N GLN A 19 7.22 -7.43 -8.77
CA GLN A 19 7.25 -6.18 -9.53
C GLN A 19 6.22 -6.13 -10.66
N SER A 20 5.82 -7.27 -11.23
CA SER A 20 4.79 -7.32 -12.27
C SER A 20 3.42 -6.91 -11.72
N ASP A 21 3.11 -7.27 -10.47
CA ASP A 21 1.85 -6.90 -9.81
C ASP A 21 1.78 -5.40 -9.57
N LEU A 22 2.90 -4.82 -9.11
CA LEU A 22 3.05 -3.38 -8.96
C LEU A 22 2.89 -2.65 -10.30
N ASN A 23 3.57 -3.12 -11.34
CA ASN A 23 3.49 -2.51 -12.67
C ASN A 23 2.06 -2.56 -13.24
N ALA A 24 1.34 -3.66 -13.03
CA ALA A 24 -0.05 -3.79 -13.44
C ALA A 24 -0.96 -2.82 -12.68
N CYS A 25 -0.75 -2.64 -11.36
CA CYS A 25 -1.46 -1.64 -10.57
C CYS A 25 -1.19 -0.20 -11.05
N VAL A 26 0.07 0.14 -11.30
CA VAL A 26 0.47 1.47 -11.78
C VAL A 26 -0.15 1.77 -13.15
N LEU A 27 -0.09 0.80 -14.09
CA LEU A 27 -0.69 0.96 -15.41
C LEU A 27 -2.21 1.15 -15.32
N PHE A 28 -2.88 0.37 -14.48
CA PHE A 28 -4.31 0.53 -14.23
C PHE A 28 -4.63 1.92 -13.67
N LEU A 29 -3.91 2.36 -12.62
CA LEU A 29 -4.11 3.67 -11.99
C LEU A 29 -3.92 4.80 -12.99
N GLN A 30 -2.84 4.76 -13.77
CA GLN A 30 -2.58 5.76 -14.80
C GLN A 30 -3.74 5.85 -15.81
N ASN A 31 -4.18 4.71 -16.35
CA ASN A 31 -5.28 4.69 -17.31
C ASN A 31 -6.60 5.15 -16.68
N HIS A 32 -6.88 4.75 -15.44
CA HIS A 32 -8.10 5.15 -14.74
C HIS A 32 -8.12 6.65 -14.48
N LEU A 33 -7.01 7.24 -14.00
CA LEU A 33 -6.92 8.67 -13.74
C LEU A 33 -7.02 9.49 -15.04
N LEU A 34 -6.39 9.05 -16.13
CA LEU A 34 -6.53 9.70 -17.44
C LEU A 34 -7.97 9.67 -17.96
N ASP A 35 -8.68 8.54 -17.79
CA ASP A 35 -10.09 8.43 -18.18
C ASP A 35 -10.99 9.33 -17.32
N MET A 36 -10.73 9.43 -16.02
CA MET A 36 -11.45 10.35 -15.13
C MET A 36 -11.24 11.82 -15.51
N ASP A 37 -10.01 12.22 -15.83
CA ASP A 37 -9.69 13.57 -16.29
C ASP A 37 -10.37 13.89 -17.64
N ALA A 38 -10.28 12.97 -18.60
CA ALA A 38 -10.95 13.11 -19.90
C ALA A 38 -12.48 13.27 -19.78
N LYS A 39 -13.08 12.59 -18.79
CA LYS A 39 -14.51 12.68 -18.47
C LYS A 39 -14.88 13.87 -17.58
N LYS A 40 -13.90 14.67 -17.15
CA LYS A 40 -14.07 15.76 -16.16
C LYS A 40 -14.80 15.28 -14.91
N ALA A 41 -14.50 14.06 -14.47
CA ALA A 41 -15.02 13.52 -13.24
C ALA A 41 -14.57 14.41 -12.08
N LYS A 42 -15.47 14.67 -11.13
CA LYS A 42 -15.18 15.54 -9.98
C LYS A 42 -14.13 14.93 -9.05
N ASP A 43 -14.22 13.62 -8.85
CA ASP A 43 -13.44 12.87 -7.87
C ASP A 43 -13.03 11.51 -8.45
N VAL A 44 -11.93 10.94 -7.94
CA VAL A 44 -11.48 9.59 -8.29
C VAL A 44 -12.47 8.56 -7.75
N THR A 45 -12.78 7.53 -8.55
CA THR A 45 -13.67 6.44 -8.10
C THR A 45 -12.88 5.45 -7.24
N TRP A 46 -12.65 5.81 -5.98
CA TRP A 46 -11.83 5.04 -5.03
C TRP A 46 -12.34 3.61 -4.76
N SER A 47 -13.65 3.35 -4.89
CA SER A 47 -14.18 1.98 -4.80
C SER A 47 -13.63 1.08 -5.92
N THR A 48 -13.57 1.59 -7.15
CA THR A 48 -12.99 0.89 -8.30
C THR A 48 -11.50 0.68 -8.11
N VAL A 49 -10.78 1.69 -7.65
CA VAL A 49 -9.34 1.59 -7.37
C VAL A 49 -9.05 0.50 -6.34
N ARG A 50 -9.75 0.54 -5.20
CA ARG A 50 -9.59 -0.45 -4.13
C ARG A 50 -9.87 -1.85 -4.63
N TYR A 51 -11.02 -2.07 -5.27
CA TYR A 51 -11.39 -3.37 -5.82
C TYR A 51 -10.34 -3.90 -6.81
N MET A 52 -9.88 -3.07 -7.74
CA MET A 52 -8.89 -3.50 -8.72
C MET A 52 -7.57 -3.88 -8.07
N ILE A 53 -7.10 -3.12 -7.08
CA ILE A 53 -5.82 -3.41 -6.42
C ILE A 53 -5.96 -4.62 -5.48
N SER A 54 -6.95 -4.63 -4.58
CA SER A 54 -7.07 -5.62 -3.52
C SER A 54 -7.66 -6.96 -3.98
N GLU A 55 -8.66 -6.96 -4.86
CA GLU A 55 -9.35 -8.19 -5.28
C GLU A 55 -8.78 -8.75 -6.59
N ILE A 56 -8.39 -7.89 -7.53
CA ILE A 56 -7.95 -8.34 -8.87
C ILE A 56 -6.43 -8.54 -8.94
N GLN A 57 -5.64 -7.51 -8.66
CA GLN A 57 -4.18 -7.56 -8.86
C GLN A 57 -3.49 -8.42 -7.80
N TYR A 58 -3.68 -8.07 -6.53
CA TYR A 58 -3.09 -8.82 -5.41
C TYR A 58 -4.00 -9.96 -4.93
N GLY A 59 -5.33 -9.76 -4.95
CA GLY A 59 -6.31 -10.73 -4.46
C GLY A 59 -6.33 -12.05 -5.20
N GLY A 60 -5.96 -12.08 -6.49
CA GLY A 60 -5.84 -13.32 -7.27
C GLY A 60 -4.81 -14.31 -6.72
N ARG A 61 -3.89 -13.86 -5.85
CA ARG A 61 -2.91 -14.70 -5.14
C ARG A 61 -3.31 -15.04 -3.72
N ILE A 62 -4.16 -14.23 -3.10
CA ILE A 62 -4.52 -14.36 -1.70
C ILE A 62 -5.55 -15.49 -1.58
N THR A 63 -5.17 -16.53 -0.84
CA THR A 63 -5.94 -17.75 -0.64
C THR A 63 -6.66 -17.81 0.71
N ASP A 64 -6.22 -17.03 1.70
CA ASP A 64 -6.79 -17.00 3.04
C ASP A 64 -7.76 -15.80 3.21
N ASP A 65 -8.89 -16.04 3.89
CA ASP A 65 -9.94 -15.03 4.06
C ASP A 65 -9.52 -13.87 4.98
N TRP A 66 -8.69 -14.14 5.99
CA TRP A 66 -8.17 -13.10 6.90
C TRP A 66 -7.13 -12.26 6.20
N ASP A 67 -6.25 -12.89 5.44
CA ASP A 67 -5.28 -12.20 4.60
C ASP A 67 -5.97 -11.32 3.54
N ARG A 68 -7.08 -11.78 2.94
CA ARG A 68 -7.89 -10.96 2.02
C ARG A 68 -8.51 -9.76 2.73
N ARG A 69 -9.06 -9.97 3.93
CA ARG A 69 -9.61 -8.88 4.76
C ARG A 69 -8.54 -7.85 5.11
N GLN A 70 -7.33 -8.29 5.42
CA GLN A 70 -6.20 -7.41 5.70
C GLN A 70 -5.80 -6.60 4.47
N MET A 71 -5.70 -7.24 3.29
CA MET A 71 -5.44 -6.53 2.02
C MET A 71 -6.48 -5.45 1.75
N ASN A 72 -7.76 -5.77 1.91
CA ASN A 72 -8.86 -4.82 1.75
C ASN A 72 -8.74 -3.66 2.73
N THR A 73 -8.38 -3.93 3.99
CA THR A 73 -8.17 -2.89 5.01
C THR A 73 -7.05 -1.93 4.61
N PHE A 74 -5.93 -2.44 4.07
CA PHE A 74 -4.87 -1.58 3.54
C PHE A 74 -5.36 -0.77 2.35
N ALA A 75 -6.11 -1.38 1.43
CA ALA A 75 -6.63 -0.67 0.28
C ALA A 75 -7.57 0.47 0.69
N GLU A 76 -8.43 0.26 1.68
CA GLU A 76 -9.31 1.29 2.26
C GLU A 76 -8.55 2.42 2.94
N LYS A 77 -7.49 2.09 3.69
CA LYS A 77 -6.69 3.08 4.40
C LYS A 77 -5.89 3.97 3.44
N PHE A 78 -5.25 3.37 2.44
CA PHE A 78 -4.26 4.07 1.60
C PHE A 78 -4.83 4.63 0.30
N PHE A 79 -5.87 4.02 -0.27
CA PHE A 79 -6.51 4.51 -1.51
C PHE A 79 -7.82 5.23 -1.20
N ALA A 80 -7.69 6.43 -0.64
CA ALA A 80 -8.79 7.31 -0.32
C ALA A 80 -8.44 8.76 -0.68
N GLN A 81 -9.46 9.61 -0.80
CA GLN A 81 -9.27 11.03 -1.09
C GLN A 81 -8.38 11.72 -0.05
N ALA A 82 -8.48 11.31 1.22
CA ALA A 82 -7.67 11.83 2.30
C ALA A 82 -6.16 11.65 2.06
N SER A 83 -5.75 10.61 1.32
CA SER A 83 -4.33 10.35 0.99
C SER A 83 -3.74 11.37 0.01
N LEU A 84 -4.58 12.19 -0.63
CA LEU A 84 -4.14 13.26 -1.53
C LEU A 84 -4.02 14.61 -0.81
N GLU A 85 -4.48 14.70 0.43
CA GLU A 85 -4.40 15.94 1.21
C GLU A 85 -2.96 16.18 1.67
N PRO A 86 -2.41 17.42 1.58
CA PRO A 86 -1.02 17.70 1.97
C PRO A 86 -0.70 17.42 3.44
N SER A 87 -1.72 17.37 4.30
CA SER A 87 -1.59 17.03 5.73
C SER A 87 -1.71 15.54 6.02
N CYS A 88 -1.83 14.69 4.99
CA CYS A 88 -1.94 13.26 5.19
C CYS A 88 -0.62 12.65 5.65
N GLU A 89 -0.68 11.92 6.76
CA GLU A 89 0.38 11.06 7.24
C GLU A 89 -0.09 9.60 7.17
N LEU A 90 0.73 8.73 6.60
CA LEU A 90 0.46 7.29 6.52
C LEU A 90 0.54 6.63 7.90
N PHE A 91 1.44 7.18 8.73
CA PHE A 91 1.71 6.89 10.13
C PHE A 91 2.38 8.13 10.75
N PRO A 92 2.29 8.39 12.07
CA PRO A 92 2.99 9.52 12.68
C PRO A 92 4.47 9.58 12.30
N GLY A 93 4.88 10.68 11.65
CA GLY A 93 6.25 10.86 11.11
C GLY A 93 6.47 10.33 9.69
N TYR A 94 5.47 9.71 9.06
CA TYR A 94 5.50 9.21 7.68
C TYR A 94 4.54 10.04 6.82
N SER A 95 4.93 11.28 6.53
CA SER A 95 4.18 12.20 5.68
C SER A 95 4.30 11.83 4.19
N ILE A 96 3.35 12.29 3.37
CA ILE A 96 3.43 12.18 1.91
C ILE A 96 4.02 13.49 1.36
N PRO A 97 5.16 13.47 0.64
CA PRO A 97 5.75 14.69 0.10
C PRO A 97 4.87 15.26 -1.02
N THR A 98 4.74 16.59 -1.07
CA THR A 98 4.01 17.27 -2.15
C THR A 98 4.95 17.49 -3.33
N GLY A 99 4.71 16.78 -4.43
CA GLY A 99 5.50 16.95 -5.65
C GLY A 99 5.02 16.06 -6.79
N THR A 100 5.48 16.35 -8.00
CA THR A 100 5.18 15.56 -9.20
C THR A 100 6.42 14.86 -9.77
N ASP A 101 7.61 15.19 -9.27
CA ASP A 101 8.88 14.62 -9.71
C ASP A 101 9.30 13.50 -8.77
N ILE A 102 9.69 12.35 -9.33
CA ILE A 102 10.23 11.20 -8.61
C ILE A 102 11.43 11.57 -7.72
N ALA A 103 12.23 12.57 -8.11
CA ALA A 103 13.36 13.04 -7.32
C ALA A 103 12.94 13.56 -5.94
N VAL A 104 11.79 14.25 -5.85
CA VAL A 104 11.24 14.79 -4.59
C VAL A 104 10.82 13.66 -3.66
N TYR A 105 10.18 12.61 -4.21
CA TYR A 105 9.80 11.44 -3.43
C TYR A 105 11.02 10.68 -2.91
N ARG A 106 12.06 10.53 -3.74
CA ARG A 106 13.31 9.86 -3.33
C ARG A 106 14.03 10.61 -2.22
N SER A 107 14.24 11.92 -2.38
CA SER A 107 14.91 12.72 -1.33
C SER A 107 14.12 12.72 -0.03
N HIS A 108 12.78 12.74 -0.09
CA HIS A 108 11.96 12.64 1.12
C HIS A 108 12.14 11.31 1.86
N VAL A 109 12.17 10.19 1.12
CA VAL A 109 12.43 8.87 1.71
C VAL A 109 13.82 8.81 2.34
N GLU A 110 14.83 9.35 1.67
CA GLU A 110 16.23 9.34 2.15
C GLU A 110 16.47 10.28 3.35
N ASP A 111 15.88 11.48 3.33
CA ASP A 111 16.19 12.54 4.31
C ASP A 111 15.24 12.55 5.53
N CYS A 112 14.01 12.02 5.39
CA CYS A 112 12.96 12.18 6.40
C CYS A 112 12.51 10.88 7.07
N LEU A 113 12.74 9.71 6.47
CA LEU A 113 12.33 8.43 7.04
C LEU A 113 13.50 7.74 7.78
N PRO A 114 13.21 6.96 8.84
CA PRO A 114 14.25 6.23 9.57
C PRO A 114 14.76 5.02 8.77
N ASP A 115 16.06 4.68 8.92
CA ASP A 115 16.66 3.49 8.30
C ASP A 115 16.06 2.16 8.81
N VAL A 116 15.49 2.18 10.02
CA VAL A 116 14.86 1.03 10.67
C VAL A 116 13.45 1.40 11.08
N ASP A 117 12.47 0.74 10.48
CA ASP A 117 11.06 0.94 10.76
C ASP A 117 10.63 0.27 12.07
N SER A 118 9.81 0.96 12.86
CA SER A 118 9.18 0.33 14.03
C SER A 118 8.08 -0.64 13.60
N PRO A 119 7.90 -1.80 14.28
CA PRO A 119 6.76 -2.69 14.03
C PRO A 119 5.39 -2.00 14.12
N LEU A 120 5.30 -0.91 14.87
CA LEU A 120 4.10 -0.08 15.01
C LEU A 120 3.63 0.52 13.68
N VAL A 121 4.55 0.80 12.76
CA VAL A 121 4.25 1.35 11.42
C VAL A 121 3.37 0.37 10.62
N PHE A 122 3.58 -0.93 10.84
CA PHE A 122 2.81 -2.01 10.23
C PHE A 122 1.56 -2.38 11.05
N GLY A 123 1.25 -1.62 12.11
CA GLY A 123 0.13 -1.90 13.02
C GLY A 123 0.42 -3.04 14.00
N LEU A 124 1.68 -3.44 14.17
CA LEU A 124 2.08 -4.54 15.05
C LEU A 124 2.51 -4.00 16.42
N ASN A 125 2.27 -4.77 17.48
CA ASN A 125 2.76 -4.43 18.80
C ASN A 125 4.30 -4.44 18.81
N MET A 126 4.93 -3.60 19.62
CA MET A 126 6.39 -3.58 19.86
C MET A 126 6.96 -4.97 20.24
N ASN A 127 6.14 -5.86 20.82
CA ASN A 127 6.54 -7.26 21.07
C ASN A 127 6.82 -8.07 19.80
N ALA A 128 6.36 -7.62 18.63
CA ALA A 128 6.68 -8.25 17.35
C ALA A 128 8.18 -8.14 17.00
N ASP A 129 8.88 -7.11 17.52
CA ASP A 129 10.32 -6.91 17.32
C ASP A 129 11.18 -7.97 18.05
N LEU A 130 10.64 -8.59 19.11
CA LEU A 130 11.36 -9.61 19.88
C LEU A 130 11.48 -10.96 19.16
N GLN A 131 10.88 -11.10 17.97
CA GLN A 131 10.85 -12.35 17.19
C GLN A 131 11.63 -12.27 15.87
N PHE A 132 12.32 -11.16 15.57
CA PHE A 132 13.11 -10.97 14.34
C PHE A 132 14.61 -10.83 14.60
#